data_AF-A0A7J4CS97-F1
#
_entry.id   AF-A0A7J4CS97-F1
#
_cell.length_a   1.000
_cell.length_b   1.000
_cell.length_c   1.000
_cell.angle_alpha   90.00
_cell.angle_beta   90.00
_cell.angle_gamma   90.00
#
_symmetry.space_group_name_H-M   'P 1'
#
loop_
_entity.id
_entity.type
_entity.pdbx_description
1 polymer ?
#
loop_
_entity_poly.entity_id
_entity_poly.type
_entity_poly.pdbx_seq_one_letter_code
_entity_poly.pdbx_strand_id
1 'polypeptide(L)'
;MSTDKRARPPTVLWRAPWVDLHCVVSEADLSHLSISVQKRIIRLLNSDAAPFGPWAARASGLAARTGRMGLAMALLCTWVEALEPSPQLAARARRLLKVEMWLSRRLLQWQRQWPSQVMNYQEQPAWVIPALVKRLRMMGVNSAITIYSGGHVLAPQPWVWNYPQGSSSPDSVFRY
;
A
#
# COMPACT_ATOMS: atom_id res chain seq x y z
N MET A 1 3.03 9.25 -40.31
CA MET A 1 3.38 8.09 -39.46
C MET A 1 2.76 8.32 -38.09
N SER A 2 1.63 7.66 -37.82
CA SER A 2 0.92 7.73 -36.54
C SER A 2 1.58 6.75 -35.57
N THR A 3 2.15 7.25 -34.48
CA THR A 3 2.63 6.39 -33.38
C THR A 3 1.52 6.30 -32.34
N ASP A 4 0.79 5.19 -32.39
CA ASP A 4 -0.23 4.80 -31.42
C ASP A 4 0.45 4.58 -30.05
N LYS A 5 0.56 5.66 -29.26
CA LYS A 5 0.94 5.61 -27.84
C LYS A 5 -0.25 5.08 -27.05
N ARG A 6 -0.49 3.77 -27.12
CA ARG A 6 -1.33 3.10 -26.12
C ARG A 6 -0.68 3.27 -24.76
N ALA A 7 -1.18 4.24 -24.00
CA ALA A 7 -0.79 4.47 -22.62
C ALA A 7 -0.95 3.14 -21.86
N ARG A 8 0.17 2.57 -21.42
CA ARG A 8 0.15 1.42 -20.51
C ARG A 8 -0.65 1.84 -19.27
N PRO A 9 -1.53 0.96 -18.74
CA PRO A 9 -2.26 1.28 -17.52
C PRO A 9 -1.28 1.65 -16.41
N PRO A 10 -1.63 2.60 -15.51
CA PRO A 10 -0.74 2.99 -14.42
C PRO A 10 -0.42 1.76 -13.56
N THR A 11 0.84 1.30 -13.63
CA THR A 11 1.36 0.25 -12.78
C THR A 11 1.33 0.77 -11.34
N VAL A 12 0.48 0.17 -10.48
CA VAL A 12 0.42 0.54 -9.06
C VAL A 12 1.69 0.01 -8.41
N LEU A 13 2.61 0.91 -8.08
CA LEU A 13 3.85 0.62 -7.37
C LEU A 13 3.51 0.35 -5.89
N TRP A 14 3.52 -0.92 -5.51
CA TRP A 14 3.53 -1.29 -4.09
C TRP A 14 4.98 -1.41 -3.59
N ARG A 15 5.32 -0.69 -2.52
CA ARG A 15 6.66 -0.68 -1.93
C ARG A 15 6.54 -1.12 -0.47
N ALA A 16 6.98 -2.34 -0.18
CA ALA A 16 7.16 -2.77 1.19
C ALA A 16 8.38 -2.06 1.79
N PRO A 17 8.30 -1.56 3.03
CA PRO A 17 9.44 -0.96 3.71
C PRO A 17 10.55 -1.97 4.09
N TRP A 18 10.56 -3.22 3.61
CA TRP A 18 11.38 -4.30 4.18
C TRP A 18 12.43 -4.93 3.27
N VAL A 19 12.63 -4.42 2.06
CA VAL A 19 13.58 -5.08 1.15
C VAL A 19 14.37 -4.03 0.37
N ASP A 20 15.68 -3.98 0.61
CA ASP A 20 16.68 -3.36 -0.27
C ASP A 20 16.70 -3.99 -1.69
N LEU A 21 15.87 -5.02 -1.92
CA LEU A 21 15.61 -5.60 -3.23
C LEU A 21 14.22 -5.18 -3.72
N HIS A 22 14.24 -4.29 -4.71
CA HIS A 22 13.14 -3.97 -5.59
C HIS A 22 12.68 -5.19 -6.39
N CYS A 23 12.04 -6.18 -5.77
CA CYS A 23 11.33 -7.21 -6.51
C CYS A 23 9.99 -6.63 -6.97
N VAL A 24 10.04 -5.82 -8.02
CA VAL A 24 8.86 -5.52 -8.83
C VAL A 24 8.41 -6.86 -9.40
N VAL A 25 7.27 -7.38 -8.94
CA VAL A 25 6.66 -8.55 -9.57
C VAL A 25 6.24 -8.13 -10.98
N SER A 26 7.00 -8.59 -11.97
CA SER A 26 6.73 -8.36 -13.38
C SER A 26 5.77 -9.43 -13.91
N GLU A 27 5.15 -9.16 -15.06
CA GLU A 27 4.33 -10.18 -15.74
C GLU A 27 5.17 -11.41 -16.14
N ALA A 28 6.47 -11.21 -16.41
CA ALA A 28 7.40 -12.30 -16.73
C ALA A 28 7.59 -13.25 -15.54
N ASP A 29 7.66 -12.72 -14.32
CA ASP A 29 7.78 -13.54 -13.09
C ASP A 29 6.55 -14.43 -12.88
N LEU A 30 5.40 -14.01 -13.41
CA LEU A 30 4.13 -14.72 -13.27
C LEU A 30 3.80 -15.62 -14.47
N SER A 31 4.63 -15.62 -15.51
CA SER A 31 4.36 -16.29 -16.79
C SER A 31 4.10 -17.79 -16.69
N HIS A 32 4.70 -18.46 -15.70
CA HIS A 32 4.53 -19.88 -15.41
C HIS A 32 3.20 -20.22 -14.71
N LEU A 33 2.45 -19.22 -14.22
CA LEU A 33 1.19 -19.40 -13.52
C LEU A 33 0.00 -19.32 -14.50
N SER A 34 -1.14 -19.89 -14.12
CA SER A 34 -2.37 -19.74 -14.90
C SER A 34 -2.84 -18.27 -14.95
N ILE A 35 -3.43 -17.85 -16.07
CA ILE A 35 -3.92 -16.47 -16.28
C ILE A 35 -4.82 -16.01 -15.12
N SER A 36 -5.66 -16.90 -14.59
CA SER A 36 -6.53 -16.61 -13.45
C SER A 36 -5.75 -16.26 -12.18
N VAL A 37 -4.69 -17.01 -11.88
CA VAL A 37 -3.81 -16.75 -10.74
C VAL A 37 -3.04 -15.45 -10.95
N GLN A 38 -2.47 -15.24 -12.15
CA GLN A 38 -1.77 -13.99 -12.50
C GLN A 38 -2.66 -12.77 -12.26
N LYS A 39 -3.91 -12.79 -12.76
CA LYS A 39 -4.89 -11.70 -12.55
C LYS A 39 -5.19 -11.46 -11.07
N ARG A 40 -5.28 -12.51 -10.25
CA ARG A 40 -5.50 -12.38 -8.80
C ARG A 40 -4.30 -11.76 -8.10
N ILE A 41 -3.08 -12.15 -8.46
CA ILE A 41 -1.84 -11.58 -7.91
C ILE A 41 -1.73 -10.10 -8.28
N ILE A 42 -1.91 -9.74 -9.55
CA ILE A 42 -1.88 -8.34 -9.99
C ILE A 42 -2.95 -7.50 -9.26
N ARG A 43 -4.18 -8.02 -9.14
CA ARG A 43 -5.24 -7.35 -8.35
C ARG A 43 -4.87 -7.21 -6.89
N LEU A 44 -4.21 -8.19 -6.29
CA LEU A 44 -3.75 -8.14 -4.90
C LEU A 44 -2.74 -7.00 -4.70
N LEU A 45 -1.73 -6.93 -5.57
CA LEU A 45 -0.70 -5.89 -5.54
C LEU A 45 -1.30 -4.50 -5.72
N ASN A 46 -2.20 -4.34 -6.68
CA ASN A 46 -2.90 -3.07 -6.92
C ASN A 46 -3.81 -2.65 -5.75
N SER A 47 -4.29 -3.63 -4.98
CA SER A 47 -5.23 -3.39 -3.87
C SER A 47 -4.55 -2.97 -2.57
N ASP A 48 -3.25 -3.22 -2.34
CA ASP A 48 -2.69 -2.81 -1.05
C ASP A 48 -2.75 -1.30 -0.87
N ALA A 49 -3.14 -0.88 0.35
CA ALA A 49 -3.37 0.50 0.74
C ALA A 49 -4.42 1.23 -0.12
N ALA A 50 -5.09 0.53 -1.05
CA ALA A 50 -6.19 1.11 -1.80
C ALA A 50 -7.33 1.46 -0.84
N PRO A 51 -8.03 2.58 -1.05
CA PRO A 51 -9.10 3.03 -0.17
C PRO A 51 -10.39 2.22 -0.34
N PHE A 52 -10.56 1.61 -1.51
CA PHE A 52 -11.68 0.75 -1.90
C PHE A 52 -11.17 -0.46 -2.69
N GLY A 53 -12.05 -1.44 -2.93
CA GLY A 53 -11.73 -2.67 -3.64
C GLY A 53 -11.94 -3.93 -2.77
N PRO A 54 -11.54 -5.11 -3.29
CA PRO A 54 -11.77 -6.39 -2.63
C PRO A 54 -11.12 -6.43 -1.24
N TRP A 55 -11.93 -6.63 -0.20
CA TRP A 55 -11.47 -6.51 1.19
C TRP A 55 -10.36 -7.51 1.52
N ALA A 56 -10.41 -8.74 1.00
CA ALA A 56 -9.42 -9.77 1.31
C ALA A 56 -8.04 -9.37 0.80
N ALA A 57 -7.94 -8.98 -0.48
CA ALA A 57 -6.70 -8.48 -1.09
C ALA A 57 -6.11 -7.29 -0.32
N ARG A 58 -6.94 -6.30 0.02
CA ARG A 58 -6.50 -5.13 0.81
C ARG A 58 -6.01 -5.54 2.20
N ALA A 59 -6.72 -6.45 2.85
CA ALA A 59 -6.38 -6.91 4.19
C ALA A 59 -5.10 -7.73 4.21
N SER A 60 -4.78 -8.48 3.15
CA SER A 60 -3.49 -9.19 3.02
C SER A 60 -2.32 -8.21 3.08
N GLY A 61 -2.35 -7.16 2.27
CA GLY A 61 -1.30 -6.15 2.25
C GLY A 61 -1.22 -5.35 3.56
N LEU A 62 -2.36 -5.01 4.16
CA LEU A 62 -2.40 -4.35 5.47
C LEU A 62 -1.87 -5.25 6.61
N ALA A 63 -2.18 -6.55 6.59
CA ALA A 63 -1.65 -7.51 7.55
C ALA A 63 -0.12 -7.62 7.42
N ALA A 64 0.41 -7.66 6.20
CA ALA A 64 1.85 -7.65 5.96
C ALA A 64 2.48 -6.35 6.47
N ARG A 65 1.90 -5.20 6.12
CA ARG A 65 2.34 -3.86 6.57
C ARG A 65 2.27 -3.67 8.07
N THR A 66 1.47 -4.44 8.81
CA THR A 66 1.36 -4.32 10.28
C THR A 66 2.18 -5.39 11.01
N GLY A 67 3.00 -6.16 10.30
CA GLY A 67 3.81 -7.24 10.87
C GLY A 67 3.03 -8.51 11.23
N ARG A 68 1.76 -8.62 10.84
CA ARG A 68 0.90 -9.77 11.15
C ARG A 68 1.07 -10.88 10.09
N MET A 69 2.28 -11.41 9.96
CA MET A 69 2.66 -12.28 8.83
C MET A 69 1.80 -13.55 8.71
N GLY A 70 1.43 -14.19 9.83
CA GLY A 70 0.52 -15.34 9.80
C GLY A 70 -0.86 -15.01 9.23
N LEU A 71 -1.41 -13.83 9.58
CA LEU A 71 -2.67 -13.34 9.02
C LEU A 71 -2.51 -12.98 7.54
N ALA A 72 -1.41 -12.32 7.19
CA ALA A 72 -1.11 -11.94 5.80
C ALA A 72 -1.01 -13.17 4.90
N MET A 73 -0.30 -14.21 5.34
CA MET A 73 -0.14 -15.46 4.59
C MET A 73 -1.48 -16.18 4.43
N ALA A 74 -2.26 -16.33 5.50
CA ALA A 74 -3.59 -16.96 5.42
C ALA A 74 -4.52 -16.22 4.44
N LEU A 75 -4.52 -14.89 4.45
CA LEU A 75 -5.32 -14.08 3.51
C LEU A 75 -4.77 -14.14 2.08
N LEU A 76 -3.44 -14.21 1.91
CA LEU A 76 -2.79 -14.36 0.61
C LEU A 76 -3.16 -15.70 -0.02
N CYS A 77 -2.99 -16.82 0.70
CA CYS A 77 -3.33 -18.15 0.20
C CYS A 77 -4.80 -18.24 -0.18
N THR A 78 -5.71 -17.85 0.72
CA THR A 78 -7.16 -17.85 0.43
C THR A 78 -7.51 -17.00 -0.79
N TRP A 79 -6.88 -15.83 -0.97
CA TRP A 79 -7.09 -15.00 -2.14
C TRP A 79 -6.55 -15.66 -3.43
N VAL A 80 -5.31 -16.14 -3.42
CA VAL A 80 -4.64 -16.70 -4.61
C VAL A 80 -5.33 -17.99 -5.06
N GLU A 81 -5.76 -18.83 -4.12
CA GLU A 81 -6.46 -20.09 -4.38
C GLU A 81 -7.96 -19.91 -4.62
N ALA A 82 -8.47 -18.68 -4.50
CA ALA A 82 -9.90 -18.35 -4.62
C ALA A 82 -10.79 -19.16 -3.66
N LEU A 83 -10.30 -19.37 -2.44
CA LEU A 83 -11.03 -20.04 -1.37
C LEU A 83 -11.89 -19.06 -0.58
N GLU A 84 -12.96 -19.56 0.01
CA GLU A 84 -13.75 -18.81 0.96
C GLU A 84 -13.01 -18.71 2.31
N PRO A 85 -12.73 -17.50 2.82
CA PRO A 85 -12.04 -17.35 4.09
C PRO A 85 -12.94 -17.77 5.25
N SER A 86 -12.37 -18.44 6.25
CA SER A 86 -13.13 -18.79 7.46
C SER A 86 -13.71 -17.54 8.15
N PRO A 87 -14.84 -17.66 8.87
CA PRO A 87 -15.46 -16.52 9.55
C PRO A 87 -14.50 -15.77 10.48
N GLN A 88 -13.63 -16.49 11.17
CA GLN A 88 -12.63 -15.91 12.08
C GLN A 88 -11.56 -15.12 11.30
N LEU A 89 -11.10 -15.64 10.17
CA LEU A 89 -10.13 -14.97 9.30
C LEU A 89 -10.73 -13.67 8.74
N ALA A 90 -11.95 -13.76 8.20
CA ALA A 90 -12.67 -12.60 7.66
C ALA A 90 -12.94 -11.53 8.72
N ALA A 91 -13.35 -11.90 9.94
CA ALA A 91 -13.59 -10.97 11.03
C ALA A 91 -12.32 -10.20 11.43
N ARG A 92 -11.19 -10.92 11.59
CA ARG A 92 -9.88 -10.31 11.91
C ARG A 92 -9.42 -9.34 10.83
N ALA A 93 -9.52 -9.75 9.57
CA ALA A 93 -9.16 -8.94 8.41
C ALA A 93 -9.99 -7.66 8.29
N ARG A 94 -11.32 -7.76 8.42
CA ARG A 94 -12.22 -6.60 8.38
C ARG A 94 -11.99 -5.64 9.53
N ARG A 95 -11.71 -6.16 10.74
CA ARG A 95 -11.34 -5.32 11.88
C ARG A 95 -10.06 -4.53 11.59
N LEU A 96 -9.06 -5.16 10.99
CA LEU A 96 -7.81 -4.51 10.61
C LEU A 96 -8.04 -3.38 9.60
N LEU A 97 -8.83 -3.63 8.54
CA LEU A 97 -9.19 -2.61 7.56
C LEU A 97 -9.96 -1.42 8.17
N LYS A 98 -10.84 -1.68 9.14
CA LYS A 98 -11.54 -0.61 9.87
C LYS A 98 -10.56 0.30 10.60
N VAL A 99 -9.52 -0.26 11.22
CA VAL A 99 -8.48 0.50 11.92
C VAL A 99 -7.69 1.38 10.95
N GLU A 100 -7.25 0.83 9.81
CA GLU A 100 -6.58 1.63 8.77
C GLU A 100 -7.48 2.75 8.24
N MET A 101 -8.75 2.44 7.97
CA MET A 101 -9.69 3.45 7.48
C MET A 101 -9.89 4.58 8.48
N TRP A 102 -10.01 4.25 9.77
CA TRP A 102 -10.16 5.25 10.83
C TRP A 102 -8.91 6.12 10.98
N LEU A 103 -7.72 5.50 11.04
CA LEU A 103 -6.45 6.23 11.14
C LEU A 103 -6.22 7.11 9.92
N SER A 104 -6.29 6.55 8.71
CA SER A 104 -6.04 7.32 7.47
C SER A 104 -7.01 8.50 7.29
N ARG A 105 -8.25 8.41 7.79
CA ARG A 105 -9.18 9.56 7.79
C ARG A 105 -8.80 10.60 8.84
N ARG A 106 -8.46 10.16 10.06
CA ARG A 106 -8.06 11.04 11.16
C ARG A 106 -6.79 11.83 10.82
N LEU A 107 -5.88 11.24 10.04
CA LEU A 107 -4.62 11.86 9.67
C LEU A 107 -4.73 12.91 8.56
N LEU A 108 -5.88 13.06 7.89
CA LEU A 108 -6.11 14.11 6.88
C LEU A 108 -6.31 15.49 7.52
N GLN A 109 -5.35 15.93 8.34
CA GLN A 109 -5.38 17.23 8.99
C GLN A 109 -4.29 18.11 8.39
N TRP A 110 -4.70 19.16 7.67
CA TRP A 110 -3.79 20.12 7.02
C TRP A 110 -2.81 20.80 8.00
N GLN A 111 -3.16 20.88 9.28
CA GLN A 111 -2.31 21.42 10.36
C GLN A 111 -0.99 20.66 10.53
N ARG A 112 -0.86 19.45 9.97
CA ARG A 112 0.36 18.64 10.01
C ARG A 112 1.32 18.94 8.88
N GLN A 113 0.89 19.76 7.92
CA GLN A 113 1.69 20.21 6.82
C GLN A 113 2.49 21.46 7.22
N TRP A 114 3.76 21.26 7.57
CA TRP A 114 4.68 22.36 7.88
C TRP A 114 6.13 21.89 7.76
N PRO A 115 6.98 22.53 6.95
CA PRO A 115 6.69 23.55 5.93
C PRO A 115 5.75 23.04 4.82
N SER A 116 5.45 23.90 3.83
CA SER A 116 4.64 23.47 2.67
C SER A 116 5.22 22.20 2.03
N GLN A 117 4.33 21.33 1.55
CA GLN A 117 4.66 20.00 0.98
C GLN A 117 5.35 19.01 1.93
N VAL A 118 5.58 19.35 3.20
CA VAL A 118 6.14 18.47 4.22
C VAL A 118 5.04 18.08 5.20
N MET A 119 4.78 16.79 5.37
CA MET A 119 3.81 16.29 6.36
C MET A 119 4.50 15.59 7.52
N ASN A 120 4.19 16.03 8.74
CA ASN A 120 4.78 15.49 9.97
C ASN A 120 3.80 14.52 10.64
N TYR A 121 4.15 13.24 10.60
CA TYR A 121 3.44 12.12 11.22
C TYR A 121 4.40 11.22 12.01
N GLN A 122 5.42 11.81 12.65
CA GLN A 122 6.47 11.08 13.39
C GLN A 122 5.90 10.19 14.51
N GLU A 123 4.72 10.52 15.02
CA GLU A 123 4.01 9.74 16.03
C GLU A 123 3.13 8.62 15.43
N GLN A 124 2.97 8.60 14.10
CA GLN A 124 2.22 7.58 13.40
C GLN A 124 3.14 6.48 12.89
N PRO A 125 2.72 5.21 12.96
CA PRO A 125 3.52 4.12 12.47
C PRO A 125 3.63 4.17 10.95
N ALA A 126 4.83 3.87 10.43
CA ALA A 126 5.17 3.87 9.00
C ALA A 126 4.15 3.14 8.11
N TRP A 127 3.50 2.09 8.63
CA TRP A 127 2.57 1.27 7.87
C TRP A 127 1.35 2.01 7.34
N VAL A 128 0.92 3.11 7.98
CA VAL A 128 -0.29 3.85 7.57
C VAL A 128 -0.06 4.78 6.38
N ILE A 129 1.20 5.17 6.13
CA ILE A 129 1.55 6.20 5.15
C ILE A 129 1.09 5.86 3.72
N PRO A 130 1.26 4.63 3.20
CA PRO A 130 0.77 4.29 1.87
C PRO A 130 -0.74 4.54 1.68
N ALA A 131 -1.56 4.24 2.69
CA ALA A 131 -3.01 4.42 2.64
C ALA A 131 -3.41 5.89 2.75
N LEU A 132 -2.70 6.65 3.58
CA LEU A 132 -2.86 8.10 3.68
C LEU A 132 -2.58 8.78 2.33
N VAL A 133 -1.48 8.46 1.67
CA VAL A 133 -1.11 9.11 0.39
C VAL A 133 -2.10 8.77 -0.71
N LYS A 134 -2.51 7.50 -0.85
CA LYS A 134 -3.56 7.12 -1.82
C LYS A 134 -4.85 7.91 -1.60
N ARG A 135 -5.20 8.18 -0.34
CA ARG A 135 -6.38 8.98 0.02
C ARG A 135 -6.19 10.46 -0.29
N LEU A 136 -5.02 11.03 -0.03
CA LEU A 136 -4.68 12.42 -0.42
C LEU A 136 -4.77 12.61 -1.94
N ARG A 137 -4.24 11.64 -2.73
CA ARG A 137 -4.35 11.67 -4.20
C ARG A 137 -5.80 11.63 -4.67
N MET A 138 -6.63 10.80 -4.04
CA MET A 138 -8.08 10.79 -4.32
C MET A 138 -8.77 12.12 -4.02
N MET A 139 -8.28 12.89 -3.04
CA MET A 139 -8.81 14.20 -2.71
C MET A 139 -8.28 15.32 -3.62
N GLY A 140 -7.52 14.98 -4.67
CA GLY A 140 -6.96 15.94 -5.63
C GLY A 140 -5.65 16.58 -5.20
N VAL A 141 -5.04 16.15 -4.08
CA VAL A 141 -3.72 16.63 -3.67
C VAL A 141 -2.69 16.02 -4.61
N ASN A 142 -2.22 16.79 -5.59
CA ASN A 142 -1.30 16.31 -6.62
C ASN A 142 0.13 16.83 -6.48
N SER A 143 0.43 17.72 -5.54
CA SER A 143 1.79 18.22 -5.31
C SER A 143 2.78 17.08 -4.98
N ALA A 144 4.07 17.35 -5.15
CA ALA A 144 5.09 16.55 -4.46
C ALA A 144 4.86 16.65 -2.94
N ILE A 145 5.13 15.55 -2.22
CA ILE A 145 4.94 15.49 -0.77
C ILE A 145 6.12 14.74 -0.15
N THR A 146 6.73 15.33 0.87
CA THR A 146 7.65 14.64 1.78
C THR A 146 6.90 14.30 3.05
N ILE A 147 7.03 13.07 3.53
CA ILE A 147 6.34 12.61 4.74
C ILE A 147 7.36 12.09 5.74
N TYR A 148 7.32 12.60 6.96
CA TYR A 148 8.03 12.03 8.11
C TYR A 148 7.07 11.16 8.88
N SER A 149 7.42 9.89 9.10
CA SER A 149 6.65 8.98 9.95
C SER A 149 7.49 8.38 11.06
N GLY A 150 6.82 7.84 12.06
CA GLY A 150 7.46 6.99 13.06
C GLY A 150 7.92 5.66 12.47
N GLY A 151 8.39 4.78 13.35
CA GLY A 151 8.90 3.48 12.96
C GLY A 151 7.83 2.45 12.61
N HIS A 152 8.32 1.24 12.36
CA HIS A 152 7.55 0.03 12.15
C HIS A 152 7.98 -1.05 13.15
N VAL A 153 7.14 -2.06 13.38
CA VAL A 153 7.43 -3.19 14.29
C VAL A 153 8.77 -3.86 13.98
N LEU A 154 9.16 -3.90 12.70
CA LEU A 154 10.38 -4.56 12.24
C LEU A 154 11.60 -3.61 12.08
N ALA A 155 11.40 -2.29 12.14
CA ALA A 155 12.49 -1.29 12.22
C ALA A 155 11.93 -0.02 12.84
N PRO A 156 12.29 0.25 14.10
CA PRO A 156 11.66 1.27 14.92
C PRO A 156 12.13 2.69 14.58
N GLN A 157 13.16 2.86 13.76
CA GLN A 157 13.67 4.19 13.37
C GLN A 157 12.60 4.98 12.61
N PRO A 158 12.58 6.32 12.70
CA PRO A 158 11.74 7.16 11.86
C PRO A 158 12.01 6.98 10.37
N TRP A 159 11.00 7.30 9.55
CA TRP A 159 11.03 7.10 8.10
C TRP A 159 10.74 8.41 7.38
N VAL A 160 11.44 8.61 6.27
CA VAL A 160 11.18 9.71 5.33
C VAL A 160 10.72 9.12 4.01
N TRP A 161 9.58 9.60 3.54
CA TRP A 161 8.95 9.17 2.29
C TRP A 161 8.86 10.34 1.33
N ASN A 162 9.41 10.19 0.13
CA ASN A 162 9.31 11.21 -0.90
C ASN A 162 8.36 10.74 -1.98
N TYR A 163 7.27 11.47 -2.20
CA TYR A 163 6.28 11.18 -3.23
C TYR A 163 6.36 12.22 -4.35
N PRO A 164 6.59 11.80 -5.61
CA PRO A 164 6.58 12.73 -6.73
C PRO A 164 5.16 13.22 -7.03
N GLN A 165 5.07 14.29 -7.80
CA GLN A 165 3.81 14.92 -8.19
C GLN A 165 2.84 13.89 -8.81
N GLY A 166 1.59 13.86 -8.32
CA GLY A 166 0.52 12.97 -8.80
C GLY A 166 0.71 11.48 -8.49
N SER A 167 1.87 11.04 -8.02
CA SER A 167 2.12 9.62 -7.75
C SER A 167 1.59 9.19 -6.38
N SER A 168 0.95 8.03 -6.34
CA SER A 168 0.55 7.35 -5.09
C SER A 168 1.64 6.44 -4.52
N SER A 169 2.79 6.39 -5.20
CA SER A 169 3.92 5.55 -4.87
C SER A 169 5.12 6.44 -4.60
N PRO A 170 5.90 6.21 -3.54
CA PRO A 170 7.05 7.05 -3.26
C PRO A 170 8.06 6.90 -4.40
N ASP A 171 9.02 7.81 -4.51
CA ASP A 171 10.21 7.69 -5.35
C ASP A 171 11.39 7.18 -4.52
N SER A 172 11.50 7.62 -3.27
CA SER A 172 12.46 7.11 -2.29
C SER A 172 11.85 6.97 -0.90
N VAL A 173 12.40 6.04 -0.12
CA VAL A 173 12.06 5.80 1.28
C VAL A 173 13.36 5.48 2.02
N PHE A 174 13.68 6.23 3.07
CA PHE A 174 14.88 5.99 3.87
C PHE A 174 14.62 6.22 5.36
N ARG A 175 15.50 5.63 6.18
CA ARG A 175 15.46 5.70 7.65
C ARG A 175 16.26 6.93 8.09
N TYR A 176 15.74 7.64 9.08
CA TYR A 176 16.39 8.76 9.76
C TYR A 176 16.99 8.31 11.09
#